data_AF-A0A1B6GYN0-F1
#
_entry.id   AF-A0A1B6GYN0-F1
#
_cell.length_a   1.000
_cell.length_b   1.000
_cell.length_c   1.000
_cell.angle_alpha   90.00
_cell.angle_beta   90.00
_cell.angle_gamma   90.00
#
_symmetry.space_group_name_H-M   'P 1'
#
loop_
_entity.id
_entity.type
_entity.pdbx_description
1 polymer ?
#
loop_
_entity_poly.entity_id
_entity_poly.type
_entity_poly.pdbx_seq_one_letter_code
_entity_poly.pdbx_strand_id
1 'polypeptide(L)'
;VSVYRTPDSSVEIFTDRMSQLLDYINNSPKFSKYKIVIAGDLNIDPRGSASSVVGFLNTLKCYDCFCLNLAPTRFEACLDNFISNLHPSSYTCKTVQPHISDHLGLLLHVDLSSVSTRTSSLPLEKCQQTASCSYRVLNNISISSFKSRLANVDWSEAIITDGLDVAFDSFMQILSRHFNDCCPLKLKAVNNTKSNAKQHKVKNWYTPFLNKIRLILDISYEKCKSNPQLLESHRRVKRFYREQVNIAKI
;
A
#
# COMPACT_ATOMS: atom_id res chain seq x y z
N VAL A 1 0.09 6.72 -3.72
CA VAL A 1 0.59 5.74 -4.71
C VAL A 1 1.11 4.53 -3.97
N SER A 2 0.98 3.31 -4.50
CA SER A 2 1.66 2.14 -3.94
C SER A 2 2.68 1.60 -4.93
N VAL A 3 3.86 1.24 -4.45
CA VAL A 3 4.99 0.79 -5.28
C VAL A 3 5.61 -0.48 -4.71
N TYR A 4 6.26 -1.25 -5.57
CA TYR A 4 7.07 -2.40 -5.20
C TYR A 4 8.31 -2.43 -6.08
N ARG A 5 9.48 -2.66 -5.48
CA ARG A 5 10.72 -2.96 -6.20
C ARG A 5 11.18 -4.35 -5.82
N THR A 6 11.40 -5.21 -6.81
CA THR A 6 11.96 -6.55 -6.61
C THR A 6 13.39 -6.46 -6.04
N PRO A 7 13.79 -7.28 -5.05
CA PRO A 7 15.10 -7.18 -4.38
C PRO A 7 16.31 -7.10 -5.31
N ASP A 8 16.34 -7.95 -6.36
CA ASP A 8 17.47 -8.10 -7.28
C ASP A 8 17.41 -7.16 -8.49
N SER A 9 16.40 -6.28 -8.56
CA SER A 9 16.28 -5.32 -9.66
C SER A 9 17.21 -4.12 -9.48
N SER A 10 17.60 -3.43 -10.56
CA SER A 10 18.45 -2.24 -10.45
C SER A 10 17.75 -1.12 -9.66
N VAL A 11 18.47 -0.55 -8.69
CA VAL A 11 17.99 0.61 -7.90
C VAL A 11 17.91 1.85 -8.79
N GLU A 12 18.82 1.97 -9.75
CA GLU A 12 18.91 3.07 -10.71
C GLU A 12 17.67 3.09 -11.62
N ILE A 13 17.32 1.96 -12.23
CA ILE A 13 16.10 1.85 -13.06
C ILE A 13 14.86 2.20 -12.24
N PHE A 14 14.76 1.70 -11.01
CA PHE A 14 13.64 2.05 -10.13
C PHE A 14 13.61 3.55 -9.80
N THR A 15 14.77 4.16 -9.57
CA THR A 15 14.93 5.59 -9.30
C THR A 15 14.48 6.42 -10.50
N ASP A 16 14.85 6.02 -11.72
CA ASP A 16 14.42 6.68 -12.96
C ASP A 16 12.92 6.59 -13.19
N ARG A 17 12.29 5.45 -12.85
CA ARG A 17 10.82 5.33 -12.91
C ARG A 17 10.14 6.15 -11.82
N MET A 18 10.74 6.23 -10.64
CA MET A 18 10.23 7.06 -9.55
C MET A 18 10.33 8.55 -9.90
N SER A 19 11.43 9.02 -10.51
CA SER A 19 11.57 10.41 -10.94
C SER A 19 10.55 10.77 -12.01
N GLN A 20 10.35 9.91 -13.03
CA GLN A 20 9.30 10.10 -14.04
C GLN A 20 7.90 10.23 -13.42
N LEU A 21 7.59 9.42 -12.41
CA LEU A 21 6.33 9.51 -11.67
C LEU A 21 6.21 10.84 -10.91
N LEU A 22 7.26 11.25 -10.21
CA LEU A 22 7.27 12.48 -9.41
C LEU A 22 7.22 13.72 -10.31
N ASP A 23 7.92 13.72 -11.45
CA ASP A 23 7.83 14.74 -12.50
C ASP A 23 6.40 14.87 -13.01
N TYR A 24 5.75 13.74 -13.32
CA TYR A 24 4.37 13.75 -13.77
C TYR A 24 3.43 14.36 -12.72
N ILE A 25 3.60 14.00 -11.44
CA ILE A 25 2.78 14.55 -10.35
C ILE A 25 3.03 16.05 -10.17
N ASN A 26 4.29 16.48 -10.17
CA ASN A 26 4.68 17.85 -9.90
C ASN A 26 4.31 18.80 -11.04
N ASN A 27 4.51 18.36 -12.30
CA ASN A 27 4.28 19.18 -13.49
C ASN A 27 2.82 19.12 -13.98
N SER A 28 2.01 18.15 -13.51
CA SER A 28 0.61 18.09 -13.88
C SER A 28 -0.21 19.14 -13.11
N PRO A 29 -0.94 20.05 -13.81
CA PRO A 29 -1.82 21.03 -13.16
C PRO A 29 -2.90 20.38 -12.30
N LYS A 30 -3.24 19.12 -12.60
CA LYS A 30 -4.22 18.33 -11.86
C LYS A 30 -3.71 17.90 -10.50
N PHE A 31 -2.41 17.65 -10.34
CA PHE A 31 -1.84 17.03 -9.14
C PHE A 31 -0.90 17.95 -8.36
N SER A 32 -0.43 19.04 -8.96
CA SER A 32 0.56 19.97 -8.36
C SER A 32 0.16 20.58 -7.01
N LYS A 33 -1.14 20.59 -6.68
CA LYS A 33 -1.66 21.09 -5.39
C LYS A 33 -1.75 20.02 -4.29
N TYR A 34 -1.58 18.75 -4.62
CA TYR A 34 -1.79 17.65 -3.69
C TYR A 34 -0.50 17.27 -2.97
N LYS A 35 -0.63 16.84 -1.72
CA LYS A 35 0.46 16.21 -0.97
C LYS A 35 0.68 14.78 -1.46
N ILE A 36 1.95 14.41 -1.58
CA ILE A 36 2.38 13.13 -2.12
C ILE A 36 2.50 12.15 -0.98
N VAL A 37 1.85 10.99 -1.07
CA VAL A 37 2.09 9.85 -0.18
C VAL A 37 2.26 8.61 -1.06
N ILE A 38 3.45 8.06 -1.03
CA ILE A 38 3.83 6.82 -1.70
C ILE A 38 4.11 5.78 -0.63
N ALA A 39 3.65 4.55 -0.79
CA ALA A 39 3.86 3.47 0.17
C ALA A 39 4.30 2.20 -0.54
N GLY A 40 5.30 1.50 -0.03
CA GLY A 40 5.75 0.29 -0.70
C GLY A 40 6.87 -0.44 0.00
N ASP A 41 7.05 -1.70 -0.41
CA ASP A 41 8.28 -2.45 -0.20
C ASP A 41 9.27 -2.05 -1.30
N LEU A 42 10.24 -1.24 -0.92
CA LEU A 42 11.24 -0.67 -1.83
C LEU A 42 12.43 -1.61 -2.00
N ASN A 43 12.61 -2.58 -1.10
CA ASN A 43 13.84 -3.35 -0.99
C ASN A 43 15.12 -2.48 -1.02
N ILE A 44 15.03 -1.24 -0.52
CA ILE A 44 16.10 -0.24 -0.44
C ILE A 44 16.14 0.24 1.01
N ASP A 45 17.26 0.01 1.69
CA ASP A 45 17.44 0.50 3.05
C ASP A 45 17.89 1.97 3.04
N PRO A 46 17.06 2.94 3.48
CA PRO A 46 17.42 4.35 3.45
C PRO A 46 18.57 4.71 4.41
N ARG A 47 19.00 3.79 5.27
CA ARG A 47 20.16 3.96 6.15
C ARG A 47 21.46 3.49 5.49
N GLY A 48 21.37 2.85 4.32
CA GLY A 48 22.52 2.39 3.56
C GLY A 48 23.35 3.55 3.00
N SER A 49 24.65 3.31 2.85
CA SER A 49 25.63 4.28 2.31
C SER A 49 26.01 4.01 0.85
N ALA A 50 25.42 3.00 0.20
CA ALA A 50 25.68 2.70 -1.19
C ALA A 50 25.30 3.89 -2.10
N SER A 51 26.10 4.14 -3.15
CA SER A 51 25.90 5.27 -4.07
C SER A 51 24.51 5.28 -4.69
N SER A 52 23.96 4.11 -5.02
CA SER A 52 22.62 3.95 -5.58
C SER A 52 21.52 4.36 -4.60
N VAL A 53 21.67 4.04 -3.31
CA VAL A 53 20.75 4.46 -2.24
C VAL A 53 20.84 5.98 -2.04
N VAL A 54 22.06 6.53 -1.99
CA VAL A 54 22.27 7.98 -1.88
C VAL A 54 21.66 8.71 -3.08
N GLY A 55 21.84 8.18 -4.28
CA GLY A 55 21.22 8.67 -5.52
C GLY A 55 19.70 8.68 -5.41
N PHE A 56 19.09 7.56 -5.04
CA PHE A 56 17.65 7.45 -4.80
C PHE A 56 17.14 8.49 -3.80
N LEU A 57 17.77 8.61 -2.63
CA LEU A 57 17.37 9.59 -1.62
C LEU A 57 17.54 11.03 -2.10
N ASN A 58 18.57 11.33 -2.88
CA ASN A 58 18.77 12.65 -3.46
C ASN A 58 17.71 12.97 -4.51
N THR A 59 17.33 12.01 -5.35
CA THR A 59 16.20 12.14 -6.27
C THR A 59 14.92 12.49 -5.51
N LEU A 60 14.61 11.80 -4.40
CA LEU A 60 13.43 12.14 -3.60
C LEU A 60 13.48 13.58 -3.06
N LYS A 61 14.64 14.04 -2.58
CA LYS A 61 14.83 15.41 -2.07
C LYS A 61 14.58 16.47 -3.13
N CYS A 62 14.89 16.20 -4.40
CA CYS A 62 14.58 17.13 -5.50
C CYS A 62 13.08 17.45 -5.62
N TYR A 63 12.20 16.56 -5.10
CA TYR A 63 10.75 16.73 -5.09
C TYR A 63 10.19 17.02 -3.69
N ASP A 64 11.03 17.48 -2.76
CA ASP A 64 10.67 17.70 -1.34
C ASP A 64 10.10 16.43 -0.68
N CYS A 65 10.50 15.25 -1.16
CA CYS A 65 10.02 13.96 -0.67
C CYS A 65 11.08 13.27 0.20
N PHE A 66 10.63 12.62 1.26
CA PHE A 66 11.48 11.92 2.22
C PHE A 66 10.89 10.57 2.61
N CYS A 67 11.76 9.61 2.92
CA CYS A 67 11.37 8.37 3.60
C CYS A 67 10.93 8.70 5.03
N LEU A 68 9.70 8.32 5.39
CA LEU A 68 9.09 8.63 6.68
C LEU A 68 9.40 7.59 7.77
N ASN A 69 9.94 6.43 7.40
CA ASN A 69 10.36 5.38 8.32
C ASN A 69 11.87 5.12 8.21
N LEU A 70 12.54 4.97 9.35
CA LEU A 70 13.93 4.50 9.46
C LEU A 70 14.07 3.29 10.40
N ALA A 71 12.97 2.82 10.99
CA ALA A 71 12.98 1.62 11.81
C ALA A 71 13.02 0.38 10.90
N PRO A 72 13.68 -0.71 11.32
CA PRO A 72 13.64 -1.97 10.59
C PRO A 72 12.20 -2.42 10.33
N THR A 73 11.96 -2.94 9.13
CA THR A 73 10.68 -3.50 8.71
C THR A 73 10.79 -4.98 8.34
N ARG A 74 12.00 -5.50 8.12
CA ARG A 74 12.25 -6.94 7.97
C ARG A 74 13.56 -7.29 8.64
N PHE A 75 13.51 -8.07 9.72
CA PHE A 75 14.67 -8.31 10.59
C PHE A 75 15.34 -6.98 10.99
N GLU A 76 16.60 -6.78 10.63
CA GLU A 76 17.35 -5.55 10.88
C GLU A 76 17.28 -4.54 9.72
N ALA A 77 16.70 -4.90 8.58
CA ALA A 77 16.64 -4.07 7.38
C ALA A 77 15.35 -3.22 7.32
N CYS A 78 15.45 -1.99 6.80
CA CYS A 78 14.34 -1.06 6.61
C CYS A 78 13.94 -1.03 5.12
N LEU A 79 13.13 -1.99 4.69
CA LEU A 79 12.80 -2.22 3.27
C LEU A 79 11.48 -1.57 2.85
N ASP A 80 10.46 -1.64 3.72
CA ASP A 80 9.21 -0.92 3.55
C ASP A 80 9.32 0.56 3.95
N ASN A 81 8.70 1.45 3.19
CA ASN A 81 8.63 2.87 3.53
C ASN A 81 7.34 3.57 3.08
N PHE A 82 7.06 4.69 3.74
CA PHE A 82 6.23 5.74 3.18
C PHE A 82 7.16 6.85 2.67
N ILE A 83 6.95 7.34 1.45
CA ILE A 83 7.67 8.48 0.89
C ILE A 83 6.68 9.64 0.74
N SER A 84 7.04 10.83 1.23
CA SER A 84 6.11 11.96 1.24
C SER A 84 6.79 13.33 1.34
N ASN A 85 6.09 14.37 0.90
CA ASN A 85 6.38 15.79 1.13
C ASN A 85 5.50 16.41 2.24
N LEU A 86 5.11 15.58 3.21
CA LEU A 86 4.43 16.01 4.43
C LEU A 86 5.45 16.61 5.40
N HIS A 87 5.02 17.65 6.13
CA HIS A 87 5.85 18.23 7.16
C HIS A 87 6.01 17.25 8.34
N PRO A 88 7.17 17.13 8.98
CA PRO A 88 7.38 16.21 10.10
C PRO A 88 6.40 16.35 11.27
N SER A 89 5.84 17.54 11.48
CA SER A 89 4.81 17.77 12.51
C SER A 89 3.40 17.34 12.11
N SER A 90 3.14 17.05 10.82
CA SER A 90 1.82 16.69 10.31
C SER A 90 1.64 15.19 10.14
N TYR A 91 2.58 14.36 10.62
CA TYR A 91 2.41 12.91 10.60
C TYR A 91 3.11 12.21 11.77
N THR A 92 2.68 10.97 12.02
CA THR A 92 3.47 10.00 12.78
C THR A 92 3.54 8.69 11.99
N CYS A 93 4.71 8.06 11.97
CA CYS A 93 4.94 6.79 11.28
C CYS A 93 5.50 5.80 12.30
N LYS A 94 4.92 4.60 12.38
CA LYS A 94 5.35 3.55 13.32
C LYS A 94 5.30 2.18 12.67
N THR A 95 6.23 1.31 13.06
CA THR A 95 6.18 -0.11 12.72
C THR A 95 5.15 -0.83 13.59
N VAL A 96 4.48 -1.82 13.01
CA VAL A 96 3.45 -2.62 13.67
C VAL A 96 3.67 -4.07 13.29
N GLN A 97 3.85 -4.95 14.28
CA GLN A 97 3.98 -6.38 14.05
C GLN A 97 2.61 -7.00 13.68
N PRO A 98 2.41 -7.48 12.43
CA PRO A 98 1.12 -7.99 12.01
C PRO A 98 0.96 -9.49 12.32
N HIS A 99 2.04 -10.18 12.72
CA HIS A 99 2.09 -11.63 12.99
C HIS A 99 1.58 -12.52 11.86
N ILE A 100 1.57 -12.01 10.64
CA ILE A 100 1.15 -12.78 9.45
C ILE A 100 2.21 -12.78 8.35
N SER A 101 3.19 -11.88 8.45
CA SER A 101 4.32 -11.72 7.53
C SER A 101 5.63 -11.75 8.32
N ASP A 102 6.74 -12.02 7.64
CA ASP A 102 8.10 -11.75 8.12
C ASP A 102 8.46 -10.25 8.05
N HIS A 103 7.65 -9.45 7.34
CA HIS A 103 7.68 -7.99 7.40
C HIS A 103 6.81 -7.45 8.54
N LEU A 104 7.31 -6.41 9.20
CA LEU A 104 6.55 -5.47 10.02
C LEU A 104 5.70 -4.59 9.09
N GLY A 105 4.44 -4.35 9.47
CA GLY A 105 3.62 -3.36 8.81
C GLY A 105 4.05 -1.95 9.18
N LEU A 106 3.73 -0.97 8.32
CA LEU A 106 3.87 0.44 8.63
C LEU A 106 2.50 1.09 8.83
N LEU A 107 2.37 1.88 9.89
CA LEU A 107 1.20 2.67 10.20
C LEU A 107 1.56 4.15 10.10
N LEU A 108 0.99 4.83 9.11
CA LEU A 108 1.08 6.28 8.93
C LEU A 108 -0.20 6.94 9.41
N HIS A 109 -0.08 7.84 10.38
CA HIS A 109 -1.15 8.74 10.80
C HIS A 109 -0.84 10.14 10.31
N VAL A 110 -1.72 10.74 9.51
CA VAL A 110 -1.55 12.10 8.97
C VAL A 110 -2.55 13.02 9.63
N ASP A 111 -2.06 14.12 10.19
CA ASP A 111 -2.91 15.18 10.72
C ASP A 111 -3.30 16.16 9.61
N LEU A 112 -4.58 16.12 9.24
CA LEU A 112 -5.15 16.97 8.19
C LEU A 112 -5.64 18.33 8.72
N SER A 113 -5.54 18.59 10.02
CA SER A 113 -6.01 19.86 10.63
C SER A 113 -5.31 21.09 10.04
N SER A 114 -4.02 20.94 9.68
CA SER A 114 -3.20 21.98 9.05
C SER A 114 -3.50 22.24 7.57
N VAL A 115 -4.33 21.41 6.92
CA VAL A 115 -4.68 21.54 5.49
C VAL A 115 -5.84 22.53 5.27
N SER A 116 -6.56 22.94 6.31
CA SER A 116 -7.73 23.82 6.19
C SER A 116 -7.46 25.32 6.37
N THR A 117 -6.24 25.74 6.73
CA THR A 117 -5.96 27.14 7.06
C THR A 117 -4.93 27.77 6.12
N ARG A 118 -5.33 27.97 4.86
CA ARG A 118 -4.86 29.13 4.10
C ARG A 118 -6.07 29.82 3.50
N THR A 119 -6.44 30.92 4.15
CA THR A 119 -7.28 31.99 3.64
C THR A 119 -6.93 32.28 2.18
N SER A 120 -7.82 31.90 1.27
CA SER A 120 -8.07 32.69 0.08
C SER A 120 -9.57 32.89 0.02
N SER A 121 -9.96 34.15 -0.04
CA SER A 121 -11.27 34.63 -0.44
C SER A 121 -11.62 34.09 -1.82
N LEU A 122 -11.99 32.81 -1.90
CA LEU A 122 -12.74 32.27 -3.02
C LEU A 122 -14.22 32.38 -2.64
N PRO A 123 -15.09 32.83 -3.57
CA PRO A 123 -16.51 32.89 -3.29
C PRO A 123 -16.98 31.52 -2.82
N LEU A 124 -17.91 31.52 -1.87
CA LEU A 124 -18.76 30.38 -1.51
C LEU A 124 -19.62 29.97 -2.72
N GLU A 125 -19.02 29.62 -3.85
CA GLU A 125 -19.68 28.73 -4.77
C GLU A 125 -19.71 27.38 -4.08
N LYS A 126 -20.93 26.94 -3.81
CA LYS A 126 -21.27 25.60 -3.36
C LYS A 126 -20.59 24.61 -4.29
N CYS A 127 -19.37 24.23 -3.96
CA CYS A 127 -18.68 23.13 -4.60
C CYS A 127 -19.32 21.86 -4.04
N GLN A 128 -20.53 21.55 -4.50
CA GLN A 128 -21.13 20.23 -4.46
C GLN A 128 -20.36 19.30 -5.41
N GLN A 129 -19.02 19.31 -5.33
CA GLN A 129 -18.21 18.29 -5.95
C GLN A 129 -18.46 17.02 -5.15
N THR A 130 -19.42 16.24 -5.63
CA THR A 130 -19.57 14.84 -5.25
C THR A 130 -18.19 14.23 -5.32
N ALA A 131 -17.61 13.90 -4.17
CA ALA A 131 -16.33 13.20 -4.15
C ALA A 131 -16.55 11.88 -4.90
N SER A 132 -16.03 11.77 -6.12
CA SER A 132 -16.15 10.52 -6.88
C SER A 132 -15.05 9.58 -6.41
N CYS A 133 -15.43 8.45 -5.84
CA CYS A 133 -14.50 7.38 -5.53
C CYS A 133 -14.50 6.39 -6.70
N SER A 134 -13.33 6.14 -7.31
CA SER A 134 -13.18 5.05 -8.25
C SER A 134 -12.86 3.76 -7.49
N TYR A 135 -13.49 2.65 -7.89
CA TYR A 135 -13.19 1.33 -7.37
C TYR A 135 -13.24 0.31 -8.50
N ARG A 136 -12.52 -0.80 -8.35
CA ARG A 136 -12.54 -1.89 -9.31
C ARG A 136 -13.52 -2.98 -8.87
N VAL A 137 -14.29 -3.53 -9.81
CA VAL A 137 -15.25 -4.60 -9.50
C VAL A 137 -14.53 -5.93 -9.34
N LEU A 138 -14.28 -6.33 -8.08
CA LEU A 138 -13.64 -7.60 -7.72
C LEU A 138 -14.62 -8.47 -6.92
N ASN A 139 -15.62 -9.02 -7.59
CA ASN A 139 -16.56 -9.98 -6.99
C ASN A 139 -16.35 -11.36 -7.63
N ASN A 140 -16.98 -12.40 -7.06
CA ASN A 140 -16.80 -13.77 -7.54
C ASN A 140 -17.15 -13.92 -9.03
N ILE A 141 -18.13 -13.17 -9.54
CA ILE A 141 -18.54 -13.23 -10.94
C ILE A 141 -17.47 -12.61 -11.85
N SER A 142 -16.95 -11.42 -11.51
CA SER A 142 -15.91 -10.76 -12.31
C SER A 142 -14.60 -11.55 -12.32
N ILE A 143 -14.21 -12.11 -11.16
CA ILE A 143 -13.02 -12.94 -11.04
C ILE A 143 -13.18 -14.27 -11.78
N SER A 144 -14.34 -14.94 -11.67
CA SER A 144 -14.59 -16.18 -12.43
C SER A 144 -14.61 -15.93 -13.94
N SER A 145 -15.19 -14.82 -14.38
CA SER A 145 -15.17 -14.39 -15.79
C SER A 145 -13.73 -14.13 -16.26
N PHE A 146 -12.92 -13.46 -15.44
CA PHE A 146 -11.52 -13.22 -15.74
C PHE A 146 -10.72 -14.52 -15.89
N LYS A 147 -10.88 -15.46 -14.95
CA LYS A 147 -10.26 -16.80 -15.02
C LYS A 147 -10.67 -17.55 -16.28
N SER A 148 -11.97 -17.55 -16.60
CA SER A 148 -12.49 -18.21 -17.80
C SER A 148 -11.93 -17.59 -19.08
N ARG A 149 -11.79 -16.26 -19.16
CA ARG A 149 -11.18 -15.61 -20.32
C ARG A 149 -9.71 -15.98 -20.47
N LEU A 150 -8.92 -15.93 -19.39
CA LEU A 150 -7.50 -16.30 -19.43
C LEU A 150 -7.28 -17.77 -19.80
N ALA A 151 -8.18 -18.66 -19.40
CA ALA A 151 -8.12 -20.08 -19.78
C ALA A 151 -8.32 -20.32 -21.29
N ASN A 152 -8.94 -19.37 -22.00
CA ASN A 152 -9.20 -19.44 -23.44
C ASN A 152 -8.26 -18.56 -24.26
N VAL A 153 -7.27 -17.91 -23.62
CA VAL A 153 -6.23 -17.16 -24.34
C VAL A 153 -5.27 -18.17 -24.96
N ASP A 154 -4.99 -17.99 -26.25
CA ASP A 154 -3.84 -18.63 -26.88
C ASP A 154 -2.57 -17.88 -26.48
N TRP A 155 -1.71 -18.55 -25.71
CA TRP A 155 -0.45 -17.98 -25.22
C TRP A 155 0.70 -18.16 -26.21
N SER A 156 0.50 -18.92 -27.30
CA SER A 156 1.54 -19.21 -28.28
C SER A 156 2.11 -17.93 -28.89
N GLU A 157 1.25 -16.96 -29.20
CA GLU A 157 1.65 -15.65 -29.74
C GLU A 157 2.44 -14.79 -28.74
N ALA A 158 2.20 -14.94 -27.44
CA ALA A 158 2.93 -14.19 -26.41
C ALA A 158 4.30 -14.82 -26.07
N ILE A 159 4.50 -16.09 -26.43
CA ILE A 159 5.73 -16.86 -26.14
C ILE A 159 6.67 -16.86 -27.36
N ILE A 160 6.13 -16.83 -28.58
CA ILE A 160 6.89 -16.81 -29.83
C ILE A 160 7.16 -15.35 -30.22
N THR A 161 8.00 -14.65 -29.44
CA THR A 161 8.45 -13.29 -29.77
C THR A 161 9.96 -13.18 -29.63
N ASP A 162 10.57 -12.31 -30.45
CA ASP A 162 12.02 -12.07 -30.48
C ASP A 162 12.49 -11.24 -29.27
N GLY A 163 12.47 -11.84 -28.08
CA GLY A 163 13.03 -11.27 -26.87
C GLY A 163 12.13 -11.38 -25.64
N LEU A 164 12.76 -11.54 -24.48
CA LEU A 164 12.09 -11.65 -23.18
C LEU A 164 11.23 -10.43 -22.84
N ASP A 165 11.71 -9.23 -23.14
CA ASP A 165 10.98 -7.99 -22.84
C ASP A 165 9.69 -7.90 -23.67
N VAL A 166 9.76 -8.24 -24.96
CA VAL A 166 8.60 -8.24 -25.86
C VAL A 166 7.57 -9.30 -25.46
N ALA A 167 8.04 -10.49 -25.04
CA ALA A 167 7.18 -11.54 -24.52
C ALA A 167 6.46 -11.10 -23.23
N PHE A 168 7.20 -10.46 -22.32
CA PHE A 168 6.67 -9.96 -21.05
C PHE A 168 5.65 -8.84 -21.26
N ASP A 169 5.94 -7.88 -22.14
CA ASP A 169 5.02 -6.79 -22.46
C ASP A 169 3.74 -7.32 -23.11
N SER A 170 3.85 -8.29 -24.02
CA SER A 170 2.70 -8.96 -24.66
C SER A 170 1.85 -9.70 -23.63
N PHE A 171 2.48 -10.45 -22.73
CA PHE A 171 1.81 -11.10 -21.60
C PHE A 171 1.07 -10.09 -20.73
N MET A 172 1.73 -9.01 -20.31
CA MET A 172 1.16 -7.99 -19.45
C MET A 172 0.01 -7.25 -20.13
N GLN A 173 0.09 -7.04 -21.44
CA GLN A 173 -0.97 -6.41 -22.23
C GLN A 173 -2.21 -7.29 -22.30
N ILE A 174 -2.06 -8.58 -22.60
CA ILE A 174 -3.18 -9.55 -22.64
C ILE A 174 -3.84 -9.65 -21.27
N LEU A 175 -3.03 -9.82 -20.21
CA LEU A 175 -3.50 -9.92 -18.83
C LEU A 175 -4.27 -8.65 -18.43
N SER A 176 -3.69 -7.47 -18.67
CA SER A 176 -4.29 -6.17 -18.33
C SER A 176 -5.59 -5.92 -19.10
N ARG A 177 -5.64 -6.30 -20.38
CA ARG A 177 -6.85 -6.18 -21.20
C ARG A 177 -7.99 -7.00 -20.60
N HIS A 178 -7.78 -8.29 -20.39
CA HIS A 178 -8.82 -9.15 -19.82
C HIS A 178 -9.20 -8.75 -18.40
N PHE A 179 -8.25 -8.24 -17.60
CA PHE A 179 -8.53 -7.74 -16.26
C PHE A 179 -9.38 -6.46 -16.30
N ASN A 180 -9.08 -5.53 -17.20
CA ASN A 180 -9.87 -4.31 -17.39
C ASN A 180 -11.29 -4.60 -17.89
N ASP A 181 -11.45 -5.56 -18.79
CA ASP A 181 -12.76 -5.96 -19.31
C ASP A 181 -13.62 -6.64 -18.24
N CYS A 182 -13.05 -7.59 -17.50
CA CYS A 182 -13.80 -8.40 -16.54
C CYS A 182 -14.00 -7.66 -15.21
N CYS A 183 -13.01 -6.87 -14.80
CA CYS A 183 -12.99 -6.13 -13.54
C CYS A 183 -12.89 -4.63 -13.83
N PRO A 184 -13.93 -3.99 -14.39
CA PRO A 184 -13.85 -2.58 -14.79
C PRO A 184 -13.72 -1.64 -13.59
N LEU A 185 -13.07 -0.51 -13.84
CA LEU A 185 -13.08 0.63 -12.92
C LEU A 185 -14.45 1.32 -13.01
N LYS A 186 -15.15 1.38 -11.89
CA LYS A 186 -16.43 2.09 -11.76
C LYS A 186 -16.26 3.32 -10.89
N LEU A 187 -16.96 4.39 -11.25
CA LEU A 187 -17.09 5.58 -10.43
C LEU A 187 -18.30 5.42 -9.51
N LYS A 188 -18.10 5.70 -8.23
CA LYS A 188 -19.17 5.84 -7.24
C LYS A 188 -19.21 7.29 -6.80
N ALA A 189 -20.33 7.96 -7.08
CA ALA A 189 -20.59 9.27 -6.49
C ALA A 189 -20.75 9.08 -4.98
N VAL A 190 -19.87 9.70 -4.19
CA VAL A 190 -20.09 9.83 -2.75
C VAL A 190 -21.07 11.00 -2.60
N ASN A 191 -22.35 10.65 -2.48
CA ASN A 191 -23.34 11.64 -2.09
C ASN A 191 -23.03 12.06 -0.66
N ASN A 192 -22.59 13.31 -0.48
CA ASN A 192 -22.57 14.00 0.80
C ASN A 192 -24.01 14.31 1.26
N THR A 193 -24.92 13.35 1.16
CA THR A 193 -26.14 13.42 1.94
C THR A 193 -25.72 13.21 3.38
N LYS A 194 -25.83 14.27 4.18
CA LYS A 194 -26.03 14.18 5.64
C LYS A 194 -27.35 13.44 5.93
N SER A 195 -27.56 12.28 5.31
CA SER A 195 -28.65 11.38 5.58
C SER A 195 -28.29 10.72 6.89
N ASN A 196 -29.04 11.06 7.94
CA ASN A 196 -29.22 10.31 9.17
C ASN A 196 -28.45 9.00 9.13
N ALA A 197 -27.27 9.01 9.75
CA ALA A 197 -26.51 7.79 9.97
C ALA A 197 -27.44 6.84 10.74
N LYS A 198 -28.17 6.00 10.00
CA LYS A 198 -28.30 4.61 10.39
C LYS A 198 -26.85 4.21 10.56
N GLN A 199 -26.39 4.28 11.80
CA GLN A 199 -25.19 3.60 12.23
C GLN A 199 -25.40 2.20 11.70
N HIS A 200 -24.82 1.91 10.52
CA HIS A 200 -24.38 0.57 10.25
C HIS A 200 -23.51 0.31 11.47
N LYS A 201 -24.08 -0.40 12.44
CA LYS A 201 -23.32 -1.01 13.52
C LYS A 201 -22.31 -1.82 12.75
N VAL A 202 -21.13 -1.24 12.53
CA VAL A 202 -19.95 -1.99 12.13
C VAL A 202 -19.85 -2.96 13.28
N LYS A 203 -20.33 -4.19 13.06
CA LYS A 203 -20.25 -5.28 14.03
C LYS A 203 -18.78 -5.29 14.38
N ASN A 204 -18.44 -4.80 15.58
CA ASN A 204 -17.06 -4.63 15.98
C ASN A 204 -16.52 -6.03 16.21
N TRP A 205 -16.11 -6.67 15.10
CA TRP A 205 -15.62 -8.04 15.06
C TRP A 205 -14.34 -8.16 15.90
N TYR A 206 -13.65 -7.04 16.13
CA TYR A 206 -12.51 -6.97 17.01
C TYR A 206 -12.95 -6.82 18.47
N THR A 207 -13.08 -7.96 19.15
CA THR A 207 -13.54 -8.04 20.53
C THR A 207 -12.42 -7.79 21.55
N PRO A 208 -12.73 -7.41 22.80
CA PRO A 208 -11.75 -7.35 23.88
C PRO A 208 -10.99 -8.66 24.10
N PHE A 209 -11.63 -9.80 23.78
CA PHE A 209 -11.01 -11.11 23.81
C PHE A 209 -9.91 -11.26 22.75
N LEU A 210 -10.19 -10.86 21.51
CA LEU A 210 -9.16 -10.82 20.45
C LEU A 210 -8.01 -9.89 20.82
N ASN A 211 -8.29 -8.77 21.49
CA ASN A 211 -7.25 -7.88 21.98
C ASN A 211 -6.35 -8.55 23.03
N LYS A 212 -6.92 -9.33 23.95
CA LYS A 212 -6.14 -10.11 24.92
C LYS A 212 -5.28 -11.17 24.24
N ILE A 213 -5.82 -11.90 23.27
CA ILE A 213 -5.04 -12.91 22.53
C ILE A 213 -3.92 -12.24 21.73
N ARG A 214 -4.19 -11.08 21.11
CA ARG A 214 -3.16 -10.30 20.41
C ARG A 214 -2.03 -9.91 21.36
N LEU A 215 -2.34 -9.42 22.56
CA LEU A 215 -1.32 -9.10 23.56
C LEU A 215 -0.48 -10.33 23.94
N ILE A 216 -1.10 -11.50 24.11
CA ILE A 216 -0.39 -12.76 24.36
C ILE A 216 0.51 -13.13 23.16
N LEU A 217 0.02 -12.91 21.94
CA LEU A 217 0.79 -13.15 20.72
C LEU A 217 2.01 -12.23 20.64
N ASP A 218 1.86 -10.94 20.94
CA ASP A 218 2.94 -9.96 21.05
C ASP A 218 3.99 -10.40 22.09
N ILE A 219 3.56 -10.73 23.32
CA ILE A 219 4.46 -11.20 24.40
C ILE A 219 5.18 -12.50 24.00
N SER A 220 4.46 -13.45 23.39
CA SER A 220 5.05 -14.71 22.95
C SER A 220 6.09 -14.53 21.86
N TYR A 221 5.90 -13.54 20.98
CA TYR A 221 6.85 -13.20 19.93
C TYR A 221 8.14 -12.64 20.52
N GLU A 222 8.04 -11.66 21.42
CA GLU A 222 9.21 -11.08 22.11
C GLU A 222 9.99 -12.15 22.88
N LYS A 223 9.29 -13.04 23.61
CA LYS A 223 9.95 -14.15 24.32
C LYS A 223 10.62 -15.15 23.38
N CYS A 224 10.00 -15.43 22.23
CA CYS A 224 10.59 -16.31 21.21
C CYS A 224 11.84 -15.69 20.58
N LYS A 225 11.87 -14.36 20.39
CA LYS A 225 13.03 -13.64 19.89
C LYS A 225 14.24 -13.81 20.82
N SER A 226 14.02 -13.78 22.14
CA SER A 226 15.08 -14.00 23.14
C SER A 226 15.40 -15.46 23.40
N ASN A 227 14.44 -16.38 23.24
CA ASN A 227 14.61 -17.80 23.48
C ASN A 227 13.97 -18.65 22.36
N PRO A 228 14.77 -19.14 21.40
CA PRO A 228 14.29 -19.96 20.28
C PRO A 228 13.55 -21.25 20.69
N GLN A 229 13.76 -21.78 21.91
CA GLN A 229 13.03 -22.97 22.39
C GLN A 229 11.53 -22.71 22.56
N LEU A 230 11.11 -21.44 22.64
CA LEU A 230 9.71 -21.02 22.76
C LEU A 230 8.98 -20.89 21.41
N LEU A 231 9.66 -21.19 20.29
CA LEU A 231 9.09 -21.06 18.95
C LEU A 231 7.83 -21.89 18.75
N GLU A 232 7.80 -23.11 19.27
CA GLU A 232 6.63 -23.98 19.16
C GLU A 232 5.44 -23.43 19.95
N SER A 233 5.68 -22.89 21.15
CA SER A 233 4.66 -22.20 21.94
C SER A 233 4.12 -20.97 21.22
N HIS A 234 4.99 -20.15 20.60
CA HIS A 234 4.56 -19.00 19.79
C HIS A 234 3.70 -19.43 18.60
N ARG A 235 4.09 -20.48 17.87
CA ARG A 235 3.31 -21.03 16.74
C ARG A 235 1.91 -21.47 17.17
N ARG A 236 1.77 -22.07 18.36
CA ARG A 236 0.46 -22.45 18.92
C ARG A 236 -0.42 -21.23 19.20
N VAL A 237 0.12 -20.20 19.85
CA VAL A 237 -0.61 -18.93 20.11
C VAL A 237 -1.02 -18.25 18.80
N LYS A 238 -0.12 -18.23 17.81
CA LYS A 238 -0.37 -17.68 16.47
C LYS A 238 -1.51 -18.39 15.75
N ARG A 239 -1.53 -19.73 15.79
CA ARG A 239 -2.60 -20.55 15.21
C ARG A 239 -3.94 -20.24 15.88
N PHE A 240 -3.95 -20.24 17.21
CA PHE A 240 -5.15 -19.92 17.98
C PHE A 240 -5.70 -18.52 17.68
N TYR A 241 -4.85 -17.50 17.62
CA TYR A 241 -5.27 -16.14 17.25
C TYR A 241 -5.94 -16.09 15.87
N ARG A 242 -5.35 -16.76 14.86
CA ARG A 242 -5.92 -16.80 13.50
C ARG A 242 -7.30 -17.46 13.48
N GLU A 243 -7.47 -18.55 14.20
CA GLU A 243 -8.75 -19.25 14.33
C GLU A 243 -9.81 -18.33 14.94
N GLN A 244 -9.50 -17.65 16.04
CA GLN A 244 -10.43 -16.73 16.69
C GLN A 244 -10.78 -15.51 15.81
N VAL A 245 -9.82 -14.99 15.06
CA VAL A 245 -10.07 -13.92 14.07
C VAL A 245 -11.03 -14.40 12.98
N ASN A 246 -10.86 -15.63 12.49
CA ASN A 246 -11.75 -16.18 11.47
C ASN A 246 -13.17 -16.38 12.00
N ILE A 247 -13.32 -16.88 13.23
CA ILE A 247 -14.63 -17.02 13.90
C ILE A 247 -15.31 -15.65 14.05
N ALA A 248 -14.57 -14.64 14.51
CA ALA A 248 -15.15 -13.32 14.77
C ALA A 248 -15.56 -12.54 13.50
N LYS A 249 -14.98 -12.87 12.35
CA LYS A 249 -15.31 -12.27 11.04
C LYS A 249 -16.63 -12.80 10.45
N ILE A 250 -17.20 -13.88 10.99
CA ILE A 250 -18.50 -14.48 10.63
C ILE A 250 -19.63 -13.77 11.40
#